data_AF-A0A1Y2IEN0-F1
#
_entry.id   AF-A0A1Y2IEN0-F1
#
_cell.length_a   1.000
_cell.length_b   1.000
_cell.length_c   1.000
_cell.angle_alpha   90.00
_cell.angle_beta   90.00
_cell.angle_gamma   90.00
#
_symmetry.space_group_name_H-M   'P 1'
#
loop_
_entity.id
_entity.type
_entity.pdbx_description
1 polymer ?
#
loop_
_entity_poly.entity_id
_entity_poly.type
_entity_poly.pdbx_seq_one_letter_code
_entity_poly.pdbx_strand_id
1 'polypeptide(L)'
;MRALQVPCRTLLTVSTIEWRLAAQTLSCHHRRLQLLRRFHRSRPVQAESIVLEPKSPREEAKLKVPEHSPSAYVQPIIRTLRPEALSTEDHVVFSVEQGYCFVWDALAAGQSPSSSISTSLAQNNRPFANIRYSNEHTRFPAGLQGFFYYYTYKHGAPLTSGELRFRRTSINDPAAFSSGEDLKAAHGLPWRMLLPTLASSPTYETICRILRRDGLVDEETLRVAARMGSSRARRTEQISLIHSLRQPFYLDFASPIHWWHIMGPDTIYFARPMSNVLAPKLEGHRFPSPWRGSAICAFVPSKHPSHKERRILNIIVLSIVEPPTPNPAFPSYLLPDISQTPPRVGDMLRRGRSPWALDVDSCEPWRAEGFRTLFENAQLPPPRTGRLVGPLKG
;
A
#
# COMPACT_ATOMS: atom_id res chain seq x y z
N MET A 1 59.17 -8.02 -25.91
CA MET A 1 58.54 -7.36 -27.07
C MET A 1 57.25 -8.09 -27.41
N ARG A 2 56.19 -7.32 -27.71
CA ARG A 2 54.83 -7.69 -28.16
C ARG A 2 53.82 -8.09 -27.09
N ALA A 3 53.18 -7.05 -26.56
CA ALA A 3 51.83 -7.05 -26.03
C ALA A 3 50.81 -7.29 -27.15
N LEU A 4 49.75 -8.05 -26.86
CA LEU A 4 48.56 -8.17 -27.70
C LEU A 4 47.41 -7.43 -27.01
N GLN A 5 47.02 -6.29 -27.59
CA GLN A 5 45.81 -5.53 -27.29
C GLN A 5 44.58 -6.28 -27.79
N VAL A 6 43.56 -6.42 -26.95
CA VAL A 6 42.19 -6.80 -27.33
C VAL A 6 41.29 -5.58 -27.11
N PRO A 7 40.43 -5.18 -28.08
CA PRO A 7 39.66 -3.96 -27.97
C PRO A 7 38.43 -4.15 -27.07
N CYS A 8 38.31 -3.24 -26.11
CA CYS A 8 37.14 -3.04 -25.28
C CYS A 8 36.10 -2.21 -26.05
N ARG A 9 34.96 -2.80 -26.42
CA ARG A 9 33.72 -2.06 -26.75
C ARG A 9 32.52 -3.02 -26.76
N THR A 10 31.51 -2.70 -25.94
CA THR A 10 30.04 -2.85 -26.13
C THR A 10 29.35 -3.35 -24.85
N LEU A 11 29.18 -2.47 -23.86
CA LEU A 11 28.31 -2.69 -22.70
C LEU A 11 27.60 -1.38 -22.35
N LEU A 12 26.71 -0.91 -23.23
CA LEU A 12 25.77 0.18 -22.94
C LEU A 12 24.61 0.06 -23.94
N THR A 13 23.55 -0.68 -23.62
CA THR A 13 22.24 -0.57 -24.33
C THR A 13 21.07 -1.29 -23.65
N VAL A 14 21.28 -2.24 -22.74
CA VAL A 14 20.16 -3.01 -22.15
C VAL A 14 19.41 -2.24 -21.04
N SER A 15 20.08 -1.37 -20.29
CA SER A 15 19.50 -0.62 -19.16
C SER A 15 18.43 0.41 -19.60
N THR A 16 18.63 1.09 -20.72
CA THR A 16 17.77 2.22 -21.14
C THR A 16 16.42 1.78 -21.74
N ILE A 17 16.34 0.54 -22.25
CA ILE A 17 15.11 -0.01 -22.85
C ILE A 17 14.13 -0.48 -21.75
N GLU A 18 14.62 -1.07 -20.66
CA GLU A 18 13.79 -1.49 -19.52
C GLU A 18 13.17 -0.29 -18.79
N TRP A 19 13.88 0.84 -18.70
CA TRP A 19 13.34 2.08 -18.13
C TRP A 19 12.25 2.73 -18.98
N ARG A 20 12.38 2.72 -20.32
CA ARG A 20 11.35 3.27 -21.23
C ARG A 20 10.07 2.43 -21.23
N LEU A 21 10.18 1.11 -21.16
CA LEU A 21 9.03 0.21 -21.01
C LEU A 21 8.34 0.37 -19.65
N ALA A 22 9.09 0.54 -18.56
CA ALA A 22 8.52 0.79 -17.24
C ALA A 22 7.76 2.13 -17.16
N ALA A 23 8.30 3.20 -17.77
CA ALA A 23 7.67 4.52 -17.83
C ALA A 23 6.39 4.54 -18.70
N GLN A 24 6.38 3.85 -19.84
CA GLN A 24 5.18 3.69 -20.68
C GLN A 24 4.09 2.86 -19.98
N THR A 25 4.48 1.84 -19.20
CA THR A 25 3.53 0.98 -18.47
C THR A 25 2.84 1.71 -17.31
N LEU A 26 3.54 2.61 -16.61
CA LEU A 26 2.95 3.48 -15.57
C LEU A 26 1.85 4.40 -16.14
N SER A 27 2.06 4.96 -17.34
CA SER A 27 1.05 5.75 -18.06
C SER A 27 -0.17 4.92 -18.48
N CYS A 28 0.05 3.67 -18.91
CA CYS A 28 -1.04 2.75 -19.26
C CYS A 28 -1.84 2.25 -18.05
N HIS A 29 -1.21 2.03 -16.89
CA HIS A 29 -1.92 1.65 -15.66
C HIS A 29 -2.85 2.77 -15.18
N HIS A 30 -2.38 4.03 -15.27
CA HIS A 30 -3.18 5.21 -14.94
C HIS A 30 -4.38 5.38 -15.90
N ARG A 31 -4.19 5.21 -17.22
CA ARG A 31 -5.29 5.27 -18.20
C ARG A 31 -6.30 4.12 -18.04
N ARG A 32 -5.88 2.93 -17.63
CA ARG A 32 -6.76 1.76 -17.49
C ARG A 32 -7.67 1.85 -16.26
N LEU A 33 -7.18 2.41 -15.15
CA LEU A 33 -8.03 2.75 -13.99
C LEU A 33 -9.05 3.86 -14.31
N GLN A 34 -8.70 4.80 -15.21
CA GLN A 34 -9.64 5.82 -15.70
C GLN A 34 -10.71 5.25 -16.66
N LEU A 35 -10.37 4.27 -17.50
CA LEU A 35 -11.30 3.66 -18.46
C LEU A 35 -12.34 2.73 -17.81
N LEU A 36 -11.99 2.05 -16.71
CA LEU A 36 -12.94 1.24 -15.93
C LEU A 36 -14.08 2.07 -15.31
N ARG A 37 -13.89 3.39 -15.13
CA ARG A 37 -14.95 4.31 -14.66
C ARG A 37 -15.89 4.79 -15.78
N ARG A 38 -15.50 4.70 -17.05
CA ARG A 38 -16.34 5.15 -18.19
C ARG A 38 -17.36 4.11 -18.68
N PHE A 39 -17.24 2.86 -18.26
CA PHE A 39 -18.09 1.77 -18.78
C PHE A 39 -19.46 1.59 -18.10
N HIS A 40 -19.84 2.45 -17.14
CA HIS A 40 -21.15 2.39 -16.46
C HIS A 40 -22.19 3.42 -16.95
N ARG A 41 -22.10 3.91 -18.19
CA ARG A 41 -23.22 4.60 -18.86
C ARG A 41 -23.44 4.04 -20.28
N SER A 42 -24.56 3.34 -20.44
CA SER A 42 -25.08 2.63 -21.62
C SER A 42 -25.28 3.56 -22.85
N ARG A 43 -24.76 3.20 -24.04
CA ARG A 43 -25.42 2.58 -25.24
C ARG A 43 -26.00 3.57 -26.30
N PRO A 44 -26.15 3.16 -27.58
CA PRO A 44 -25.62 3.91 -28.74
C PRO A 44 -26.69 4.39 -29.75
N VAL A 45 -26.34 5.33 -30.64
CA VAL A 45 -27.02 5.52 -31.95
C VAL A 45 -26.02 6.02 -33.01
N GLN A 46 -26.00 5.25 -34.12
CA GLN A 46 -25.68 5.45 -35.54
C GLN A 46 -24.59 6.43 -36.05
N ALA A 47 -23.90 5.92 -37.06
CA ALA A 47 -22.83 6.53 -37.82
C ALA A 47 -23.37 7.33 -39.02
N GLU A 48 -22.77 8.50 -39.25
CA GLU A 48 -22.67 9.12 -40.58
C GLU A 48 -21.28 9.74 -40.74
N SER A 49 -20.68 9.45 -41.88
CA SER A 49 -19.35 9.85 -42.34
C SER A 49 -19.35 11.31 -42.80
N ILE A 50 -18.55 12.17 -42.17
CA ILE A 50 -18.28 13.53 -42.67
C ILE A 50 -16.78 13.83 -42.60
N VAL A 51 -16.30 14.34 -43.74
CA VAL A 51 -14.95 14.76 -44.12
C VAL A 51 -14.34 15.75 -43.13
N LEU A 52 -13.04 15.57 -42.84
CA LEU A 52 -12.24 16.40 -41.94
C LEU A 52 -11.83 17.72 -42.61
N GLU A 53 -12.27 18.84 -42.06
CA GLU A 53 -11.59 20.14 -42.17
C GLU A 53 -11.03 20.57 -40.80
N PRO A 54 -9.88 21.29 -40.76
CA PRO A 54 -9.16 21.56 -39.51
C PRO A 54 -9.78 22.75 -38.75
N LYS A 55 -10.38 22.50 -37.59
CA LYS A 55 -10.85 23.54 -36.65
C LYS A 55 -9.80 23.86 -35.58
N SER A 56 -9.37 25.13 -35.58
CA SER A 56 -9.11 26.09 -34.49
C SER A 56 -8.78 25.59 -33.06
N PRO A 57 -7.85 26.25 -32.33
CA PRO A 57 -7.45 25.82 -30.99
C PRO A 57 -8.61 25.85 -29.99
N ARG A 58 -8.92 24.69 -29.41
CA ARG A 58 -9.86 24.54 -28.29
C ARG A 58 -9.31 25.26 -27.06
N GLU A 59 -10.02 26.29 -26.61
CA GLU A 59 -10.04 26.69 -25.21
C GLU A 59 -10.49 25.49 -24.35
N GLU A 60 -9.55 24.91 -23.62
CA GLU A 60 -9.86 23.99 -22.54
C GLU A 60 -10.46 24.79 -21.38
N ALA A 61 -11.79 24.85 -21.35
CA ALA A 61 -12.52 25.23 -20.15
C ALA A 61 -12.18 24.22 -19.03
N LYS A 62 -11.18 24.57 -18.22
CA LYS A 62 -10.91 23.93 -16.93
C LYS A 62 -12.19 24.01 -16.10
N LEU A 63 -12.88 22.88 -15.97
CA LEU A 63 -13.95 22.70 -15.02
C LEU A 63 -13.39 23.04 -13.63
N LYS A 64 -13.65 24.24 -13.13
CA LYS A 64 -13.29 24.65 -11.76
C LYS A 64 -14.05 23.73 -10.81
N VAL A 65 -13.33 22.75 -10.25
CA VAL A 65 -13.81 22.02 -9.07
C VAL A 65 -14.04 23.08 -7.99
N PRO A 66 -15.24 23.18 -7.38
CA PRO A 66 -15.48 24.18 -6.36
C PRO A 66 -14.47 23.98 -5.22
N GLU A 67 -13.66 25.02 -4.99
CA GLU A 67 -12.75 25.11 -3.87
C GLU A 67 -13.59 25.25 -2.59
N HIS A 68 -13.86 24.13 -1.94
CA HIS A 68 -14.47 24.15 -0.62
C HIS A 68 -13.48 24.77 0.38
N SER A 69 -13.92 25.79 1.12
CA SER A 69 -13.17 26.37 2.24
C SER A 69 -12.68 25.26 3.20
N PRO A 70 -11.46 25.35 3.78
CA PRO A 70 -10.96 24.41 4.79
C PRO A 70 -11.94 24.14 5.97
N SER A 71 -12.81 25.11 6.28
CA SER A 71 -13.88 24.97 7.29
C SER A 71 -14.98 23.97 6.92
N ALA A 72 -15.09 23.59 5.64
CA ALA A 72 -16.07 22.61 5.17
C ALA A 72 -15.60 21.16 5.34
N TYR A 73 -14.34 20.92 5.69
CA TYR A 73 -13.79 19.57 5.91
C TYR A 73 -14.03 19.10 7.34
N VAL A 74 -14.07 17.79 7.54
CA VAL A 74 -14.16 17.21 8.89
C VAL A 74 -12.83 17.41 9.62
N GLN A 75 -12.94 17.89 10.86
CA GLN A 75 -11.81 18.31 11.68
C GLN A 75 -11.84 17.60 13.05
N PRO A 76 -11.67 16.27 13.11
CA PRO A 76 -11.85 15.54 14.36
C PRO A 76 -10.76 15.91 15.36
N ILE A 77 -11.16 16.03 16.62
CA ILE A 77 -10.25 16.25 17.74
C ILE A 77 -10.07 14.91 18.43
N ILE A 78 -8.90 14.30 18.27
CA ILE A 78 -8.62 12.95 18.76
C ILE A 78 -7.79 13.02 20.04
N ARG A 79 -8.25 12.31 21.06
CA ARG A 79 -7.56 12.15 22.34
C ARG A 79 -6.65 10.96 22.35
N THR A 80 -6.99 9.86 21.70
CA THR A 80 -6.14 8.66 21.68
C THR A 80 -6.32 7.85 20.40
N LEU A 81 -5.31 7.07 20.07
CA LEU A 81 -5.37 6.07 19.00
C LEU A 81 -5.41 4.64 19.54
N ARG A 82 -5.52 4.48 20.86
CA ARG A 82 -5.57 3.19 21.53
C ARG A 82 -7.04 2.71 21.59
N PRO A 83 -7.38 1.57 20.98
CA PRO A 83 -8.77 1.06 20.95
C PRO A 83 -9.44 1.00 22.31
N GLU A 84 -8.74 0.51 23.33
CA GLU A 84 -9.26 0.33 24.69
C GLU A 84 -9.39 1.63 25.51
N ALA A 85 -8.92 2.76 24.99
CA ALA A 85 -9.03 4.07 25.63
C ALA A 85 -9.91 5.05 24.83
N LEU A 86 -10.56 4.58 23.75
CA LEU A 86 -11.45 5.40 22.94
C LEU A 86 -12.65 5.89 23.77
N SER A 87 -13.05 7.13 23.53
CA SER A 87 -14.26 7.75 24.07
C SER A 87 -15.21 8.16 22.95
N THR A 88 -16.43 8.53 23.29
CA THR A 88 -17.41 9.04 22.30
C THR A 88 -16.97 10.33 21.60
N GLU A 89 -15.97 11.02 22.15
CA GLU A 89 -15.41 12.25 21.61
C GLU A 89 -14.32 11.99 20.55
N ASP A 90 -13.79 10.76 20.49
CA ASP A 90 -12.85 10.32 19.44
C ASP A 90 -13.56 9.87 18.16
N HIS A 91 -14.90 9.86 18.16
CA HIS A 91 -15.71 9.43 17.03
C HIS A 91 -15.73 10.46 15.91
N VAL A 92 -15.50 9.99 14.69
CA VAL A 92 -15.42 10.83 13.49
C VAL A 92 -16.59 10.51 12.58
N VAL A 93 -17.26 11.56 12.08
CA VAL A 93 -18.38 11.43 11.14
C VAL A 93 -18.08 12.24 9.88
N PHE A 94 -18.17 11.57 8.73
CA PHE A 94 -18.01 12.14 7.39
C PHE A 94 -19.40 12.36 6.77
N SER A 95 -20.02 13.49 7.06
CA SER A 95 -21.38 13.80 6.54
C SER A 95 -21.42 13.94 5.02
N VAL A 96 -20.30 14.32 4.40
CA VAL A 96 -20.15 14.48 2.96
C VAL A 96 -18.91 13.76 2.46
N GLU A 97 -18.90 13.48 1.16
CA GLU A 97 -17.72 12.91 0.51
C GLU A 97 -16.57 13.94 0.50
N GLN A 98 -15.38 13.57 0.96
CA GLN A 98 -14.23 14.48 1.02
C GLN A 98 -12.89 13.77 0.83
N GLY A 99 -11.93 14.46 0.19
CA GLY A 99 -10.62 13.87 -0.11
C GLY A 99 -9.70 13.74 1.10
N TYR A 100 -9.93 14.55 2.15
CA TYR A 100 -9.09 14.57 3.34
C TYR A 100 -9.87 15.02 4.58
N CYS A 101 -9.28 14.81 5.76
CA CYS A 101 -9.73 15.38 7.03
C CYS A 101 -8.53 15.93 7.81
N PHE A 102 -8.77 16.90 8.69
CA PHE A 102 -7.72 17.51 9.54
C PHE A 102 -7.84 17.02 10.97
N VAL A 103 -6.96 16.12 11.38
CA VAL A 103 -6.95 15.56 12.73
C VAL A 103 -6.20 16.49 13.68
N TRP A 104 -6.84 16.88 14.78
CA TRP A 104 -6.24 17.70 15.83
C TRP A 104 -5.97 16.86 17.07
N ASP A 105 -4.89 17.17 17.79
CA ASP A 105 -4.61 16.54 19.08
C ASP A 105 -5.37 17.26 20.20
N ALA A 106 -6.31 16.54 20.81
CA ALA A 106 -7.15 17.01 21.90
C ALA A 106 -6.35 17.60 23.07
N LEU A 107 -5.20 16.98 23.40
CA LEU A 107 -4.43 17.31 24.60
C LEU A 107 -3.29 18.30 24.33
N ALA A 108 -3.08 18.72 23.08
CA ALA A 108 -2.05 19.69 22.73
C ALA A 108 -2.32 21.10 23.28
N ALA A 109 -3.58 21.43 23.62
CA ALA A 109 -3.97 22.76 24.07
C ALA A 109 -3.48 23.13 25.50
N GLY A 110 -2.85 22.20 26.22
CA GLY A 110 -2.31 22.43 27.57
C GLY A 110 -0.80 22.71 27.66
N GLN A 111 -0.08 22.77 26.54
CA GLN A 111 1.38 22.94 26.52
C GLN A 111 1.86 24.29 25.98
N SER A 112 1.11 25.36 26.22
CA SER A 112 1.68 26.72 26.06
C SER A 112 2.53 27.05 27.29
N PRO A 113 3.79 27.48 27.13
CA PRO A 113 4.54 28.08 28.22
C PRO A 113 3.79 29.34 28.67
N SER A 114 3.60 29.47 29.97
CA SER A 114 3.00 30.60 30.69
C SER A 114 3.01 31.92 29.90
N SER A 115 1.86 32.37 29.42
CA SER A 115 1.48 33.79 29.41
C SER A 115 0.05 33.95 28.88
N SER A 116 -0.73 34.63 29.69
CA SER A 116 -2.10 35.06 29.46
C SER A 116 -2.21 36.01 28.26
N ILE A 117 -2.63 35.54 27.08
CA ILE A 117 -3.15 36.43 26.01
C ILE A 117 -4.29 35.75 25.23
N SER A 118 -5.47 36.37 25.35
CA SER A 118 -6.56 36.56 24.38
C SER A 118 -6.95 35.43 23.40
N THR A 119 -8.17 34.96 23.61
CA THR A 119 -9.01 34.13 22.74
C THR A 119 -9.30 34.81 21.38
N SER A 120 -8.51 34.51 20.35
CA SER A 120 -8.95 34.37 18.94
C SER A 120 -7.81 33.97 17.99
N LEU A 121 -6.56 34.31 18.30
CA LEU A 121 -5.39 33.96 17.46
C LEU A 121 -4.69 32.65 17.87
N ALA A 122 -4.82 32.23 19.14
CA ALA A 122 -4.20 31.01 19.66
C ALA A 122 -4.78 29.71 19.05
N GLN A 123 -6.03 29.73 18.56
CA GLN A 123 -6.64 28.59 17.87
C GLN A 123 -5.99 28.29 16.51
N ASN A 124 -5.34 29.26 15.88
CA ASN A 124 -4.71 29.09 14.56
C ASN A 124 -3.36 28.36 14.59
N ASN A 125 -2.81 28.08 15.77
CA ASN A 125 -1.50 27.45 15.91
C ASN A 125 -1.55 26.02 16.48
N ARG A 126 -2.75 25.43 16.59
CA ARG A 126 -2.87 24.06 17.06
C ARG A 126 -2.28 23.13 15.99
N PRO A 127 -1.37 22.20 16.35
CA PRO A 127 -0.81 21.30 15.36
C PRO A 127 -1.89 20.30 14.90
N PHE A 128 -2.00 20.11 13.59
CA PHE A 128 -2.95 19.17 12.96
C PHE A 128 -2.24 18.22 12.01
N ALA A 129 -2.90 17.12 11.65
CA ALA A 129 -2.48 16.22 10.58
C ALA A 129 -3.51 16.16 9.46
N ASN A 130 -3.06 16.19 8.20
CA ASN A 130 -3.92 16.03 7.04
C ASN A 130 -3.96 14.56 6.61
N ILE A 131 -5.07 13.86 6.90
CA ILE A 131 -5.26 12.46 6.52
C ILE A 131 -6.04 12.37 5.22
N ARG A 132 -5.55 11.56 4.28
CA ARG A 132 -6.17 11.31 2.97
C ARG A 132 -6.61 9.87 2.83
N TYR A 133 -7.72 9.63 2.14
CA TYR A 133 -8.17 8.27 1.83
C TYR A 133 -7.20 7.56 0.87
N SER A 134 -6.73 8.25 -0.17
CA SER A 134 -5.62 7.75 -0.98
C SER A 134 -4.91 8.92 -1.66
N ASN A 135 -3.79 8.63 -2.31
CA ASN A 135 -3.11 9.62 -3.17
C ASN A 135 -3.80 9.83 -4.51
N GLU A 136 -4.82 9.02 -4.81
CA GLU A 136 -5.66 9.21 -5.99
C GLU A 136 -6.84 10.13 -5.64
N HIS A 137 -7.66 10.45 -6.63
CA HIS A 137 -8.91 11.20 -6.46
C HIS A 137 -10.00 10.40 -5.71
N THR A 138 -9.62 9.43 -4.90
CA THR A 138 -10.57 8.64 -4.09
C THR A 138 -10.77 9.35 -2.77
N ARG A 139 -12.03 9.44 -2.36
CA ARG A 139 -12.46 10.25 -1.22
C ARG A 139 -13.02 9.35 -0.13
N PHE A 140 -13.04 9.85 1.09
CA PHE A 140 -13.83 9.25 2.15
C PHE A 140 -15.31 9.31 1.75
N PRO A 141 -16.04 8.19 1.81
CA PRO A 141 -17.44 8.17 1.41
C PRO A 141 -18.32 8.95 2.39
N ALA A 142 -19.38 9.56 1.87
CA ALA A 142 -20.41 10.18 2.70
C ALA A 142 -21.08 9.14 3.61
N GLY A 143 -21.39 9.53 4.84
CA GLY A 143 -21.92 8.65 5.87
C GLY A 143 -20.90 7.71 6.51
N LEU A 144 -19.60 7.83 6.17
CA LEU A 144 -18.56 7.10 6.90
C LEU A 144 -18.51 7.62 8.34
N GLN A 145 -18.57 6.72 9.31
CA GLN A 145 -18.38 7.08 10.71
C GLN A 145 -17.63 5.98 11.46
N GLY A 146 -16.95 6.36 12.55
CA GLY A 146 -16.18 5.45 13.37
C GLY A 146 -14.95 6.09 13.99
N PHE A 147 -13.90 5.29 14.22
CA PHE A 147 -12.73 5.69 15.01
C PHE A 147 -11.43 5.47 14.26
N PHE A 148 -10.51 6.43 14.33
CA PHE A 148 -9.11 6.17 14.02
C PHE A 148 -8.47 5.39 15.15
N TYR A 149 -7.60 4.44 14.79
CA TYR A 149 -6.86 3.67 15.79
C TYR A 149 -5.52 3.21 15.24
N TYR A 150 -4.58 2.94 16.14
CA TYR A 150 -3.28 2.39 15.81
C TYR A 150 -3.31 0.87 15.95
N TYR A 151 -2.88 0.19 14.91
CA TYR A 151 -2.82 -1.27 14.83
C TYR A 151 -1.37 -1.73 14.83
N THR A 152 -1.05 -2.69 15.69
CA THR A 152 0.25 -3.35 15.74
C THR A 152 0.09 -4.86 15.56
N TYR A 153 1.03 -5.46 14.82
CA TYR A 153 1.05 -6.91 14.63
C TYR A 153 1.69 -7.59 15.83
N LYS A 154 1.00 -8.59 16.40
CA LYS A 154 1.44 -9.25 17.64
C LYS A 154 2.66 -10.16 17.46
N HIS A 155 2.85 -10.76 16.30
CA HIS A 155 3.93 -11.73 16.06
C HIS A 155 4.53 -11.57 14.67
N GLY A 156 5.83 -11.85 14.58
CA GLY A 156 6.50 -12.02 13.29
C GLY A 156 6.62 -10.74 12.46
N ALA A 157 6.59 -9.57 13.10
CA ALA A 157 6.54 -8.27 12.45
C ALA A 157 7.44 -7.25 13.17
N PRO A 158 8.18 -6.40 12.42
CA PRO A 158 8.94 -5.28 12.98
C PRO A 158 8.09 -4.31 13.81
N LEU A 159 8.68 -3.67 14.82
CA LEU A 159 8.01 -2.61 15.58
C LEU A 159 7.58 -1.43 14.68
N THR A 160 8.32 -1.21 13.59
CA THR A 160 8.07 -0.20 12.57
C THR A 160 6.93 -0.55 11.61
N SER A 161 6.31 -1.73 11.74
CA SER A 161 5.20 -2.19 10.88
C SER A 161 3.81 -1.69 11.28
N GLY A 162 3.72 -0.92 12.37
CA GLY A 162 2.44 -0.42 12.85
C GLY A 162 1.73 0.50 11.87
N GLU A 163 0.41 0.60 12.04
CA GLU A 163 -0.47 1.19 11.04
C GLU A 163 -1.55 2.05 11.69
N LEU A 164 -1.76 3.25 11.18
CA LEU A 164 -2.99 4.00 11.44
C LEU A 164 -4.10 3.45 10.54
N ARG A 165 -5.22 3.08 11.14
CA ARG A 165 -6.41 2.55 10.45
C ARG A 165 -7.66 3.30 10.87
N PHE A 166 -8.75 3.06 10.15
CA PHE A 166 -10.08 3.58 10.48
C PHE A 166 -11.05 2.42 10.66
N ARG A 167 -11.63 2.28 11.86
CA ARG A 167 -12.65 1.29 12.20
C ARG A 167 -14.02 1.91 12.01
N ARG A 168 -14.82 1.37 11.08
CA ARG A 168 -16.21 1.75 10.87
C ARG A 168 -17.08 1.18 11.98
N THR A 169 -17.94 2.01 12.55
CA THR A 169 -18.95 1.61 13.54
C THR A 169 -20.32 2.13 13.13
N SER A 170 -21.39 1.48 13.60
CA SER A 170 -22.77 1.92 13.33
C SER A 170 -23.22 3.05 14.25
N ILE A 171 -22.58 3.17 15.42
CA ILE A 171 -22.92 4.11 16.48
C ILE A 171 -21.66 4.75 17.08
N ASN A 172 -21.86 5.89 17.74
CA ASN A 172 -20.85 6.58 18.55
C ASN A 172 -20.75 5.95 19.95
N ASP A 173 -20.34 4.69 20.01
CA ASP A 173 -20.05 3.99 21.26
C ASP A 173 -18.73 3.21 21.07
N PRO A 174 -17.68 3.49 21.87
CA PRO A 174 -16.44 2.72 21.87
C PRO A 174 -16.65 1.20 22.03
N ALA A 175 -17.70 0.76 22.73
CA ALA A 175 -18.01 -0.67 22.86
C ALA A 175 -18.28 -1.35 21.50
N ALA A 176 -18.83 -0.58 20.54
CA ALA A 176 -19.09 -1.06 19.18
C ALA A 176 -17.82 -1.26 18.34
N PHE A 177 -16.65 -0.81 18.81
CA PHE A 177 -15.37 -0.95 18.11
C PHE A 177 -15.06 -2.41 17.77
N SER A 178 -15.30 -3.33 18.73
CA SER A 178 -15.01 -4.75 18.59
C SER A 178 -15.83 -5.44 17.48
N SER A 179 -17.08 -5.00 17.29
CA SER A 179 -17.98 -5.47 16.22
C SER A 179 -17.82 -4.71 14.91
N GLY A 180 -17.06 -3.62 14.89
CA GLY A 180 -16.86 -2.78 13.72
C GLY A 180 -15.97 -3.45 12.66
N GLU A 181 -16.01 -2.93 11.44
CA GLU A 181 -15.14 -3.38 10.34
C GLU A 181 -14.11 -2.32 9.95
N ASP A 182 -12.92 -2.72 9.52
CA ASP A 182 -11.95 -1.76 8.98
C ASP A 182 -12.49 -1.14 7.69
N LEU A 183 -12.31 0.17 7.54
CA LEU A 183 -12.48 0.85 6.26
C LEU A 183 -11.58 0.15 5.23
N LYS A 184 -12.13 -0.23 4.08
CA LYS A 184 -11.39 -0.95 3.03
C LYS A 184 -10.84 0.02 2.01
N ALA A 185 -9.62 -0.20 1.54
CA ALA A 185 -9.08 0.45 0.36
C ALA A 185 -9.75 -0.10 -0.92
N ALA A 186 -9.44 0.49 -2.08
CA ALA A 186 -10.03 0.08 -3.37
C ALA A 186 -9.82 -1.40 -3.72
N HIS A 187 -8.72 -1.99 -3.26
CA HIS A 187 -8.41 -3.42 -3.43
C HIS A 187 -9.02 -4.33 -2.36
N GLY A 188 -9.84 -3.80 -1.44
CA GLY A 188 -10.56 -4.58 -0.43
C GLY A 188 -9.78 -4.94 0.84
N LEU A 189 -8.48 -4.67 0.90
CA LEU A 189 -7.73 -4.77 2.17
C LEU A 189 -8.03 -3.56 3.06
N PRO A 190 -7.77 -3.63 4.37
CA PRO A 190 -7.87 -2.47 5.26
C PRO A 190 -7.11 -1.26 4.70
N TRP A 191 -7.79 -0.11 4.68
CA TRP A 191 -7.18 1.19 4.52
C TRP A 191 -6.23 1.43 5.69
N ARG A 192 -5.01 1.86 5.38
CA ARG A 192 -3.95 2.01 6.36
C ARG A 192 -2.94 3.07 5.95
N MET A 193 -2.38 3.77 6.94
CA MET A 193 -1.17 4.56 6.81
C MET A 193 -0.07 3.93 7.65
N LEU A 194 1.05 3.62 7.03
CA LEU A 194 2.14 2.87 7.67
C LEU A 194 2.98 3.81 8.53
N LEU A 195 3.47 3.35 9.68
CA LEU A 195 4.29 4.16 10.58
C LEU A 195 5.48 4.85 9.89
N PRO A 196 6.21 4.23 8.96
CA PRO A 196 7.28 4.93 8.23
C PRO A 196 6.75 6.15 7.45
N THR A 197 5.57 6.04 6.85
CA THR A 197 4.93 7.16 6.14
C THR A 197 4.55 8.28 7.12
N LEU A 198 4.00 7.93 8.29
CA LEU A 198 3.65 8.89 9.33
C LEU A 198 4.90 9.60 9.87
N ALA A 199 5.92 8.83 10.26
CA ALA A 199 7.13 9.35 10.91
C ALA A 199 8.03 10.17 9.97
N SER A 200 7.99 9.93 8.66
CA SER A 200 8.86 10.65 7.70
C SER A 200 8.31 12.01 7.24
N SER A 201 7.06 12.33 7.53
CA SER A 201 6.41 13.53 7.01
C SER A 201 5.97 14.47 8.14
N PRO A 202 6.40 15.75 8.13
CA PRO A 202 5.92 16.75 9.08
C PRO A 202 4.41 16.90 9.10
N THR A 203 3.71 16.56 8.01
CA THR A 203 2.25 16.59 7.92
C THR A 203 1.56 15.64 8.91
N TYR A 204 2.26 14.64 9.44
CA TYR A 204 1.70 13.67 10.39
C TYR A 204 2.30 13.78 11.79
N GLU A 205 3.05 14.85 12.09
CA GLU A 205 3.68 15.07 13.39
C GLU A 205 2.67 15.01 14.54
N THR A 206 1.45 15.50 14.33
CA THR A 206 0.35 15.40 15.31
C THR A 206 -0.03 13.96 15.63
N ILE A 207 -0.03 13.08 14.64
CA ILE A 207 -0.29 11.65 14.86
C ILE A 207 0.89 11.01 15.61
N CYS A 208 2.13 11.29 15.20
CA CYS A 208 3.33 10.77 15.86
C CYS A 208 3.39 11.18 17.34
N ARG A 209 3.00 12.42 17.67
CA ARG A 209 2.90 12.92 19.04
C ARG A 209 1.89 12.15 19.88
N ILE A 210 0.68 11.89 19.33
CA ILE A 210 -0.35 11.09 19.98
C ILE A 210 0.17 9.67 20.23
N LEU A 211 0.80 9.05 19.23
CA LEU A 211 1.38 7.70 19.36
C LEU A 211 2.44 7.61 20.46
N ARG A 212 3.33 8.61 20.54
CA ARG A 212 4.37 8.67 21.57
C ARG A 212 3.80 8.93 22.96
N ARG A 213 2.92 9.92 23.09
CA ARG A 213 2.27 10.27 24.37
C ARG A 213 1.49 9.08 24.94
N ASP A 214 0.79 8.36 24.08
CA ASP A 214 -0.01 7.20 24.48
C ASP A 214 0.85 5.94 24.70
N GLY A 215 2.18 6.02 24.55
CA GLY A 215 3.10 4.89 24.70
C GLY A 215 2.84 3.76 23.68
N LEU A 216 2.23 4.08 22.54
CA LEU A 216 1.96 3.13 21.45
C LEU A 216 3.20 2.88 20.59
N VAL A 217 4.10 3.86 20.53
CA VAL A 217 5.38 3.81 19.83
C VAL A 217 6.41 4.62 20.62
N ASP A 218 7.60 4.06 20.85
CA ASP A 218 8.70 4.79 21.48
C ASP A 218 9.47 5.70 20.50
N GLU A 219 10.27 6.61 21.04
CA GLU A 219 11.03 7.59 20.25
C GLU A 219 12.02 6.94 19.28
N GLU A 220 12.67 5.85 19.68
CA GLU A 220 13.64 5.16 18.83
C GLU A 220 12.94 4.48 17.65
N THR A 221 11.80 3.83 17.90
CA THR A 221 10.97 3.24 16.84
C THR A 221 10.48 4.31 15.85
N LEU A 222 10.05 5.49 16.33
CA LEU A 222 9.68 6.61 15.45
C LEU A 222 10.86 7.10 14.61
N ARG A 223 12.05 7.25 15.21
CA ARG A 223 13.27 7.68 14.51
C ARG A 223 13.66 6.70 13.41
N VAL A 224 13.63 5.39 13.69
CA VAL A 224 13.90 4.34 12.70
C VAL A 224 12.85 4.36 11.59
N ALA A 225 11.57 4.47 11.94
CA ALA A 225 10.47 4.56 10.98
C ALA A 225 10.61 5.79 10.07
N ALA A 226 10.99 6.96 10.60
CA ALA A 226 11.21 8.18 9.84
C ALA A 226 12.32 8.02 8.78
N ARG A 227 13.43 7.37 9.15
CA ARG A 227 14.51 7.03 8.22
C ARG A 227 14.02 6.12 7.10
N MET A 228 13.31 5.05 7.45
CA MET A 228 12.72 4.10 6.50
C MET A 228 11.73 4.79 5.54
N GLY A 229 10.85 5.65 6.08
CA GLY A 229 9.87 6.39 5.32
C GLY A 229 10.49 7.39 4.36
N SER A 230 11.57 8.07 4.76
CA SER A 230 12.31 9.00 3.90
C SER A 230 12.91 8.29 2.68
N SER A 231 13.43 7.06 2.84
CA SER A 231 13.87 6.23 1.73
C SER A 231 12.71 5.82 0.81
N ARG A 232 11.51 5.61 1.37
CA ARG A 232 10.31 5.20 0.64
C ARG A 232 9.59 6.34 -0.05
N ALA A 233 9.57 7.55 0.49
CA ALA A 233 8.88 8.72 -0.10
C ALA A 233 9.41 9.07 -1.51
N ARG A 234 10.63 8.64 -1.83
CA ARG A 234 11.20 8.71 -3.19
C ARG A 234 10.55 7.72 -4.18
N ARG A 235 9.59 6.91 -3.75
CA ARG A 235 8.94 5.82 -4.50
C ARG A 235 7.42 5.94 -4.35
N THR A 236 6.68 5.40 -5.32
CA THR A 236 5.21 5.49 -5.34
C THR A 236 4.59 4.74 -4.16
N GLU A 237 3.72 5.42 -3.40
CA GLU A 237 3.10 4.90 -2.17
C GLU A 237 2.13 3.72 -2.41
N GLN A 238 1.79 3.43 -3.66
CA GLN A 238 0.87 2.36 -4.07
C GLN A 238 1.49 0.96 -4.02
N ILE A 239 2.80 0.84 -3.80
CA ILE A 239 3.48 -0.45 -3.75
C ILE A 239 3.26 -1.09 -2.37
N SER A 240 2.84 -2.37 -2.40
CA SER A 240 2.63 -3.17 -1.19
C SER A 240 3.92 -3.26 -0.38
N LEU A 241 3.86 -2.84 0.88
CA LEU A 241 4.91 -3.05 1.87
C LEU A 241 4.59 -4.29 2.69
N ILE A 242 5.43 -5.31 2.55
CA ILE A 242 5.21 -6.63 3.13
C ILE A 242 6.26 -6.82 4.23
N HIS A 243 5.84 -7.13 5.44
CA HIS A 243 6.73 -7.32 6.58
C HIS A 243 6.68 -8.75 7.13
N SER A 244 5.69 -9.56 6.76
CA SER A 244 5.56 -10.92 7.28
C SER A 244 5.15 -11.92 6.22
N LEU A 245 5.56 -13.17 6.41
CA LEU A 245 4.93 -14.31 5.76
C LEU A 245 3.43 -14.33 6.09
N ARG A 246 2.61 -14.79 5.15
CA ARG A 246 1.14 -14.82 5.22
C ARG A 246 0.47 -13.45 5.30
N GLN A 247 1.20 -12.35 5.24
CA GLN A 247 0.60 -11.02 5.15
C GLN A 247 -0.15 -10.87 3.81
N PRO A 248 -1.44 -10.47 3.83
CA PRO A 248 -2.19 -10.22 2.62
C PRO A 248 -1.65 -9.03 1.81
N PHE A 249 -1.53 -9.21 0.50
CA PHE A 249 -1.21 -8.15 -0.46
C PHE A 249 -2.03 -8.29 -1.74
N TYR A 250 -2.28 -7.17 -2.42
CA TYR A 250 -3.00 -7.15 -3.69
C TYR A 250 -2.10 -7.53 -4.87
N LEU A 251 -2.62 -8.33 -5.80
CA LEU A 251 -1.93 -8.74 -7.01
C LEU A 251 -2.87 -8.64 -8.23
N ASP A 252 -2.50 -7.81 -9.20
CA ASP A 252 -3.14 -7.73 -10.52
C ASP A 252 -2.50 -8.76 -11.47
N PHE A 253 -3.27 -9.75 -11.91
CA PHE A 253 -2.79 -10.81 -12.78
C PHE A 253 -2.36 -10.32 -14.17
N ALA A 254 -2.87 -9.18 -14.63
CA ALA A 254 -2.52 -8.61 -15.93
C ALA A 254 -1.27 -7.72 -15.90
N SER A 255 -0.77 -7.34 -14.72
CA SER A 255 0.38 -6.43 -14.63
C SER A 255 1.65 -7.10 -15.17
N PRO A 256 2.39 -6.52 -16.14
CA PRO A 256 3.56 -7.18 -16.72
C PRO A 256 4.71 -7.34 -15.73
N ILE A 257 4.75 -6.48 -14.71
CA ILE A 257 5.73 -6.48 -13.62
C ILE A 257 5.05 -6.30 -12.28
N HIS A 258 5.69 -6.80 -11.22
CA HIS A 258 5.28 -6.57 -9.85
C HIS A 258 6.41 -5.95 -9.06
N TRP A 259 6.03 -5.02 -8.20
CA TRP A 259 6.92 -4.36 -7.26
C TRP A 259 6.60 -4.86 -5.86
N TRP A 260 7.63 -5.26 -5.13
CA TRP A 260 7.51 -5.65 -3.73
C TRP A 260 8.49 -4.85 -2.91
N HIS A 261 7.97 -4.14 -1.91
CA HIS A 261 8.79 -3.56 -0.88
C HIS A 261 8.69 -4.46 0.34
N ILE A 262 9.84 -4.83 0.90
CA ILE A 262 9.89 -5.72 2.03
C ILE A 262 10.48 -4.99 3.21
N MET A 263 9.76 -4.99 4.33
CA MET A 263 10.15 -4.29 5.53
C MET A 263 10.92 -5.24 6.45
N GLY A 264 12.15 -4.84 6.80
CA GLY A 264 12.88 -5.41 7.91
C GLY A 264 12.71 -4.61 9.20
N PRO A 265 13.44 -4.99 10.26
CA PRO A 265 13.40 -4.31 11.55
C PRO A 265 13.68 -2.81 11.45
N ASP A 266 14.65 -2.42 10.62
CA ASP A 266 15.22 -1.07 10.59
C ASP A 266 15.44 -0.48 9.18
N THR A 267 15.04 -1.24 8.14
CA THR A 267 15.23 -0.88 6.73
C THR A 267 14.09 -1.41 5.85
N ILE A 268 13.90 -0.78 4.69
CA ILE A 268 12.98 -1.25 3.65
C ILE A 268 13.80 -1.68 2.43
N TYR A 269 13.67 -2.95 2.07
CA TYR A 269 14.26 -3.53 0.88
C TYR A 269 13.35 -3.30 -0.31
N PHE A 270 13.86 -2.56 -1.30
CA PHE A 270 13.16 -2.26 -2.53
C PHE A 270 13.56 -3.29 -3.60
N ALA A 271 12.76 -4.34 -3.79
CA ALA A 271 13.03 -5.30 -4.84
C ALA A 271 12.91 -4.62 -6.21
N ARG A 272 13.84 -4.91 -7.14
CA ARG A 272 13.68 -4.50 -8.54
C ARG A 272 12.39 -5.11 -9.10
N PRO A 273 11.76 -4.49 -10.10
CA PRO A 273 10.51 -5.01 -10.65
C PRO A 273 10.73 -6.44 -11.13
N MET A 274 9.88 -7.33 -10.66
CA MET A 274 9.92 -8.74 -11.06
C MET A 274 8.89 -8.95 -12.15
N SER A 275 9.25 -9.77 -13.13
CA SER A 275 8.30 -10.23 -14.15
C SER A 275 7.05 -10.79 -13.50
N ASN A 276 5.92 -10.62 -14.16
CA ASN A 276 4.65 -11.21 -13.75
C ASN A 276 4.81 -12.66 -13.26
N VAL A 277 4.18 -12.99 -12.12
CA VAL A 277 4.35 -14.29 -11.47
C VAL A 277 3.71 -15.44 -12.25
N LEU A 278 2.66 -15.14 -13.03
CA LEU A 278 1.93 -16.08 -13.89
C LEU A 278 2.54 -16.18 -15.30
N ALA A 279 3.30 -15.17 -15.74
CA ALA A 279 3.94 -15.14 -17.05
C ALA A 279 4.95 -16.29 -17.23
N PRO A 280 4.72 -17.23 -18.16
CA PRO A 280 5.67 -18.28 -18.45
C PRO A 280 6.91 -17.71 -19.15
N LYS A 281 8.02 -18.42 -18.97
CA LYS A 281 9.26 -18.20 -19.74
C LYS A 281 9.51 -19.47 -20.55
N LEU A 282 9.41 -19.37 -21.87
CA LEU A 282 9.65 -20.48 -22.80
C LEU A 282 10.75 -20.05 -23.78
N GLU A 283 11.75 -20.91 -24.01
CA GLU A 283 12.86 -20.66 -24.95
C GLU A 283 13.56 -19.31 -24.75
N GLY A 284 13.69 -18.86 -23.50
CA GLY A 284 14.29 -17.56 -23.18
C GLY A 284 13.34 -16.36 -23.31
N HIS A 285 12.22 -16.50 -24.02
CA HIS A 285 11.21 -15.48 -24.21
C HIS A 285 10.20 -15.43 -23.05
N ARG A 286 9.79 -14.22 -22.66
CA ARG A 286 8.74 -14.01 -21.66
C ARG A 286 7.45 -13.63 -22.36
N PHE A 287 6.37 -14.29 -21.95
CA PHE A 287 5.04 -14.03 -22.47
C PHE A 287 4.22 -13.22 -21.46
N PRO A 288 3.12 -12.58 -21.90
CA PRO A 288 2.16 -12.00 -20.97
C PRO A 288 1.62 -13.04 -19.99
N SER A 289 0.97 -12.58 -18.91
CA SER A 289 0.19 -13.49 -18.08
C SER A 289 -0.94 -14.12 -18.90
N PRO A 290 -1.25 -15.42 -18.73
CA PRO A 290 -2.41 -16.04 -19.37
C PRO A 290 -3.75 -15.56 -18.79
N TRP A 291 -3.73 -14.93 -17.61
CA TRP A 291 -4.94 -14.51 -16.89
C TRP A 291 -4.94 -13.00 -16.64
N ARG A 292 -6.11 -12.39 -16.80
CA ARG A 292 -6.48 -11.07 -16.25
C ARG A 292 -7.27 -11.26 -14.96
N GLY A 293 -7.58 -10.17 -14.27
CA GLY A 293 -8.25 -10.18 -12.97
C GLY A 293 -7.26 -9.91 -11.85
N SER A 294 -7.70 -10.06 -10.61
CA SER A 294 -6.88 -9.71 -9.45
C SER A 294 -7.30 -10.47 -8.20
N ALA A 295 -6.37 -10.58 -7.27
CA ALA A 295 -6.57 -11.32 -6.04
C ALA A 295 -5.83 -10.70 -4.86
N ILE A 296 -6.30 -11.01 -3.66
CA ILE A 296 -5.50 -10.90 -2.46
C ILE A 296 -4.70 -12.18 -2.31
N CYS A 297 -3.38 -12.04 -2.25
CA CYS A 297 -2.44 -13.13 -2.15
C CYS A 297 -1.60 -12.98 -0.88
N ALA A 298 -0.82 -14.02 -0.55
CA ALA A 298 0.22 -13.92 0.46
C ALA A 298 1.43 -14.80 0.12
N PHE A 299 2.59 -14.39 0.63
CA PHE A 299 3.79 -15.23 0.57
C PHE A 299 3.72 -16.30 1.65
N VAL A 300 3.99 -17.54 1.26
CA VAL A 300 4.02 -18.68 2.18
C VAL A 300 5.29 -19.50 1.99
N PRO A 301 5.89 -20.04 3.06
CA PRO A 301 6.96 -21.03 2.93
C PRO A 301 6.47 -22.25 2.16
N SER A 302 7.35 -22.84 1.37
CA SER A 302 7.10 -24.11 0.71
C SER A 302 6.97 -25.23 1.73
N LYS A 303 5.93 -26.04 1.59
CA LYS A 303 5.70 -27.24 2.41
C LYS A 303 6.21 -28.53 1.76
N HIS A 304 6.84 -28.42 0.59
CA HIS A 304 7.29 -29.60 -0.15
C HIS A 304 8.45 -30.28 0.61
N PRO A 305 8.44 -31.62 0.78
CA PRO A 305 9.45 -32.32 1.59
C PRO A 305 10.90 -32.07 1.16
N SER A 306 11.16 -31.96 -0.14
CA SER A 306 12.51 -31.65 -0.68
C SER A 306 13.00 -30.23 -0.37
N HIS A 307 12.15 -29.37 0.22
CA HIS A 307 12.46 -27.98 0.55
C HIS A 307 12.62 -27.76 2.06
N LYS A 308 12.65 -28.81 2.88
CA LYS A 308 12.62 -28.73 4.35
C LYS A 308 13.72 -27.84 4.96
N GLU A 309 14.87 -27.77 4.31
CA GLU A 309 16.04 -26.98 4.77
C GLU A 309 16.29 -25.74 3.89
N ARG A 310 15.37 -25.41 2.98
CA ARG A 310 15.52 -24.31 2.02
C ARG A 310 14.47 -23.23 2.25
N ARG A 311 14.86 -21.98 2.09
CA ARG A 311 13.93 -20.84 2.17
C ARG A 311 13.26 -20.63 0.81
N ILE A 312 12.30 -21.50 0.51
CA ILE A 312 11.50 -21.39 -0.72
C ILE A 312 10.16 -20.72 -0.42
N LEU A 313 9.86 -19.65 -1.16
CA LEU A 313 8.60 -18.92 -1.10
C LEU A 313 7.69 -19.33 -2.24
N ASN A 314 6.42 -19.54 -1.92
CA ASN A 314 5.33 -19.61 -2.89
C ASN A 314 4.38 -18.42 -2.67
N ILE A 315 3.48 -18.20 -3.62
CA ILE A 315 2.36 -17.27 -3.47
C ILE A 315 1.07 -18.08 -3.44
N ILE A 316 0.25 -17.87 -2.41
CA ILE A 316 -1.10 -18.46 -2.29
C ILE A 316 -2.17 -17.39 -2.51
N VAL A 317 -3.27 -17.77 -3.15
CA VAL A 317 -4.46 -16.93 -3.32
C VAL A 317 -5.34 -17.03 -2.07
N LEU A 318 -5.56 -15.91 -1.39
CA LEU A 318 -6.43 -15.84 -0.20
C LEU A 318 -7.87 -15.50 -0.57
N SER A 319 -8.07 -14.59 -1.53
CA SER A 319 -9.39 -14.25 -2.06
C SER A 319 -9.28 -13.67 -3.47
N ILE A 320 -10.35 -13.79 -4.24
CA ILE A 320 -10.45 -13.19 -5.58
C ILE A 320 -11.12 -11.81 -5.45
N VAL A 321 -10.50 -10.79 -6.03
CA VAL A 321 -11.03 -9.41 -6.07
C VAL A 321 -11.77 -9.19 -7.40
N GLU A 322 -11.08 -9.44 -8.51
CA GLU A 322 -11.68 -9.48 -9.84
C GLU A 322 -11.55 -10.91 -10.41
N PRO A 323 -12.66 -11.55 -10.83
CA PRO A 323 -12.64 -12.91 -11.35
C PRO A 323 -11.60 -13.10 -12.47
N PRO A 324 -10.76 -14.15 -12.41
CA PRO A 324 -9.77 -14.37 -13.44
C PRO A 324 -10.42 -14.71 -14.79
N THR A 325 -9.98 -14.03 -15.84
CA THR A 325 -10.45 -14.23 -17.23
C THR A 325 -9.26 -14.44 -18.16
N PRO A 326 -9.40 -15.18 -19.28
CA PRO A 326 -8.32 -15.34 -20.24
C PRO A 326 -7.77 -14.00 -20.72
N ASN A 327 -6.45 -13.89 -20.84
CA ASN A 327 -5.80 -12.69 -21.37
C ASN A 327 -5.70 -12.78 -22.90
N PRO A 328 -6.37 -11.90 -23.67
CA PRO A 328 -6.31 -11.93 -25.13
C PRO A 328 -4.91 -11.69 -25.72
N ALA A 329 -4.00 -11.07 -24.95
CA ALA A 329 -2.62 -10.87 -25.35
C ALA A 329 -1.75 -12.13 -25.18
N PHE A 330 -2.26 -13.18 -24.54
CA PHE A 330 -1.55 -14.44 -24.38
C PHE A 330 -1.67 -15.29 -25.65
N PRO A 331 -0.56 -15.78 -26.24
CA PRO A 331 -0.63 -16.56 -27.47
C PRO A 331 -1.37 -17.87 -27.30
N SER A 332 -2.40 -18.11 -28.14
CA SER A 332 -3.26 -19.29 -28.06
C SER A 332 -2.50 -20.61 -28.25
N TYR A 333 -1.45 -20.62 -29.08
CA TYR A 333 -0.63 -21.79 -29.33
C TYR A 333 0.16 -22.26 -28.08
N LEU A 334 0.31 -21.42 -27.06
CA LEU A 334 0.97 -21.76 -25.79
C LEU A 334 -0.01 -22.25 -24.71
N LEU A 335 -1.31 -22.27 -24.98
CA LEU A 335 -2.32 -22.76 -24.02
C LEU A 335 -2.09 -24.20 -23.57
N PRO A 336 -1.59 -25.14 -24.41
CA PRO A 336 -1.24 -26.48 -23.95
C PRO A 336 -0.12 -26.51 -22.89
N ASP A 337 0.79 -25.53 -22.90
CA ASP A 337 1.99 -25.52 -22.03
C ASP A 337 1.76 -24.84 -20.68
N ILE A 338 0.56 -24.33 -20.43
CA ILE A 338 0.20 -23.66 -19.18
C ILE A 338 -0.90 -24.40 -18.43
N SER A 339 -1.08 -24.03 -17.16
CA SER A 339 -2.28 -24.41 -16.41
C SER A 339 -3.53 -23.81 -17.06
N GLN A 340 -4.41 -24.66 -17.59
CA GLN A 340 -5.70 -24.23 -18.16
C GLN A 340 -6.71 -23.80 -17.10
N THR A 341 -6.46 -24.13 -15.83
CA THR A 341 -7.30 -23.66 -14.73
C THR A 341 -6.87 -22.25 -14.29
N PRO A 342 -7.82 -21.29 -14.22
CA PRO A 342 -7.55 -19.97 -13.67
C PRO A 342 -7.20 -20.07 -12.17
N PRO A 343 -6.46 -19.09 -11.60
CA PRO A 343 -6.17 -19.05 -10.17
C PRO A 343 -7.46 -19.08 -9.32
N ARG A 344 -7.52 -19.95 -8.31
CA ARG A 344 -8.66 -20.04 -7.37
C ARG A 344 -8.22 -19.77 -5.94
N VAL A 345 -9.18 -19.46 -5.08
CA VAL A 345 -8.94 -19.31 -3.64
C VAL A 345 -8.36 -20.61 -3.07
N GLY A 346 -7.28 -20.48 -2.29
CA GLY A 346 -6.54 -21.60 -1.71
C GLY A 346 -5.42 -22.15 -2.60
N ASP A 347 -5.40 -21.81 -3.89
CA ASP A 347 -4.38 -22.32 -4.81
C ASP A 347 -3.04 -21.59 -4.63
N MET A 348 -1.96 -22.34 -4.87
CA MET A 348 -0.67 -21.71 -5.18
C MET A 348 -0.70 -21.15 -6.59
N LEU A 349 -0.25 -19.91 -6.77
CA LEU A 349 -0.10 -19.33 -8.10
C LEU A 349 0.89 -20.15 -8.91
N ARG A 350 0.59 -20.34 -10.20
CA ARG A 350 1.40 -21.15 -11.12
C ARG A 350 2.03 -20.29 -12.19
N ARG A 351 3.27 -20.64 -12.54
CA ARG A 351 3.97 -20.14 -13.73
C ARG A 351 4.06 -21.29 -14.74
N GLY A 352 3.26 -21.22 -15.79
CA GLY A 352 3.04 -22.37 -16.66
C GLY A 352 2.33 -23.50 -15.91
N ARG A 353 2.89 -24.71 -15.91
CA ARG A 353 2.34 -25.86 -15.18
C ARG A 353 2.81 -25.95 -13.72
N SER A 354 3.96 -25.37 -13.40
CA SER A 354 4.58 -25.46 -12.07
C SER A 354 4.09 -24.35 -11.13
N PRO A 355 3.96 -24.61 -9.81
CA PRO A 355 3.81 -23.54 -8.83
C PRO A 355 4.92 -22.50 -8.98
N TRP A 356 4.57 -21.23 -8.84
CA TRP A 356 5.55 -20.18 -8.70
C TRP A 356 6.30 -20.40 -7.40
N ALA A 357 7.62 -20.52 -7.50
CA ALA A 357 8.51 -20.67 -6.36
C ALA A 357 9.70 -19.72 -6.53
N LEU A 358 10.12 -19.12 -5.41
CA LEU A 358 11.35 -18.37 -5.31
C LEU A 358 12.21 -19.03 -4.24
N ASP A 359 13.34 -19.60 -4.65
CA ASP A 359 14.39 -19.98 -3.72
C ASP A 359 15.19 -18.73 -3.34
N VAL A 360 15.03 -18.29 -2.10
CA VAL A 360 15.67 -17.09 -1.58
C VAL A 360 17.17 -17.27 -1.47
N ASP A 361 17.65 -18.50 -1.29
CA ASP A 361 19.07 -18.81 -1.05
C ASP A 361 19.88 -18.95 -2.34
N SER A 362 19.20 -19.29 -3.45
CA SER A 362 19.84 -19.49 -4.76
C SER A 362 19.63 -18.34 -5.74
N CYS A 363 18.94 -17.26 -5.34
CA CYS A 363 18.66 -16.14 -6.23
C CYS A 363 19.68 -14.99 -6.06
N GLU A 364 19.72 -14.11 -7.06
CA GLU A 364 20.59 -12.92 -7.04
C GLU A 364 20.49 -12.12 -5.74
N PRO A 365 21.60 -11.61 -5.16
CA PRO A 365 21.60 -10.95 -3.84
C PRO A 365 20.55 -9.84 -3.69
N TRP A 366 20.43 -8.97 -4.70
CA TRP A 366 19.47 -7.86 -4.70
C TRP A 366 18.00 -8.34 -4.62
N ARG A 367 17.71 -9.56 -5.05
CA ARG A 367 16.38 -10.19 -4.94
C ARG A 367 16.27 -10.92 -3.61
N ALA A 368 17.34 -11.59 -3.16
CA ALA A 368 17.34 -12.41 -1.97
C ALA A 368 17.11 -11.60 -0.69
N GLU A 369 17.78 -10.45 -0.53
CA GLU A 369 17.84 -9.69 0.73
C GLU A 369 16.46 -9.41 1.32
N GLY A 370 15.57 -8.77 0.57
CA GLY A 370 14.23 -8.46 1.08
C GLY A 370 13.43 -9.71 1.40
N PHE A 371 13.44 -10.73 0.54
CA PHE A 371 12.66 -11.94 0.79
C PHE A 371 13.20 -12.78 1.96
N ARG A 372 14.51 -12.72 2.21
CA ARG A 372 15.16 -13.35 3.37
C ARG A 372 14.63 -12.75 4.67
N THR A 373 14.46 -11.43 4.70
CA THR A 373 13.91 -10.70 5.83
C THR A 373 12.50 -11.17 6.22
N LEU A 374 11.68 -11.70 5.30
CA LEU A 374 10.38 -12.27 5.69
C LEU A 374 10.51 -13.51 6.59
N PHE A 375 11.55 -14.32 6.39
CA PHE A 375 11.85 -15.47 7.23
C PHE A 375 12.48 -15.05 8.56
N GLU A 376 13.36 -14.04 8.53
CA GLU A 376 13.97 -13.47 9.74
C GLU A 376 12.92 -12.82 10.63
N ASN A 377 12.00 -12.04 10.02
CA ASN A 377 10.90 -11.40 10.72
C ASN A 377 10.00 -12.42 11.42
N ALA A 378 9.79 -13.60 10.84
CA ALA A 378 8.98 -14.66 11.45
C ALA A 378 9.55 -15.15 12.80
N GLN A 379 10.83 -14.89 13.08
CA GLN A 379 11.50 -15.22 14.34
C GLN A 379 11.53 -14.04 15.32
N LEU A 380 11.00 -12.87 14.95
CA LEU A 380 10.97 -11.72 15.86
C LEU A 380 10.06 -12.00 17.07
N PRO A 381 10.48 -11.58 18.27
CA PRO A 381 9.64 -11.66 19.45
C PRO A 381 8.38 -10.80 19.26
N PRO A 382 7.29 -11.09 19.99
CA PRO A 382 6.15 -10.19 20.01
C PRO A 382 6.59 -8.79 20.47
N PRO A 383 6.00 -7.71 19.93
CA PRO A 383 6.24 -6.38 20.44
C PRO A 383 6.03 -6.36 21.95
N ARG A 384 7.01 -5.83 22.69
CA ARG A 384 6.83 -5.57 24.13
C ARG A 384 5.85 -4.41 24.28
N THR A 385 4.56 -4.67 24.16
CA THR A 385 3.51 -3.74 24.63
C THR A 385 3.46 -3.83 26.16
N GLY A 386 4.55 -3.42 26.79
CA GLY A 386 4.72 -3.46 28.24
C GLY A 386 4.03 -2.25 28.87
N ARG A 387 3.00 -2.52 29.66
CA ARG A 387 2.47 -1.68 30.74
C ARG A 387 3.57 -0.78 31.33
N LEU A 388 3.51 0.52 31.06
CA LEU A 388 3.94 1.53 32.03
C LEU A 388 2.80 1.70 33.05
N VAL A 389 2.49 0.63 33.79
CA VAL A 389 1.83 0.79 35.08
C VAL A 389 2.98 0.98 36.06
N GLY A 390 3.41 2.23 36.20
CA GLY A 390 4.21 2.62 37.36
C GLY A 390 3.39 2.33 38.63
N PRO A 391 4.05 1.98 39.75
CA PRO A 391 3.33 1.73 40.98
C PRO A 391 2.58 3.01 41.39
N LEU A 392 1.26 2.89 41.59
CA LEU A 392 0.51 3.85 42.39
C LEU A 392 1.15 3.83 43.78
N LYS A 393 1.97 4.84 44.07
CA LYS A 393 2.34 5.15 45.45
C LYS A 393 1.06 5.68 46.11
N GLY A 394 0.53 4.88 47.04
CA GLY A 394 -0.46 5.34 48.01
C GLY A 394 0.14 6.28 49.04
#